data_AF-A0A9D7HBB6-F1
#
_entry.id   AF-A0A9D7HBB6-F1
#
_cell.length_a   1.000
_cell.length_b   1.000
_cell.length_c   1.000
_cell.angle_alpha   90.00
_cell.angle_beta   90.00
_cell.angle_gamma   90.00
#
_symmetry.space_group_name_H-M   'P 1'
#
loop_
_entity.id
_entity.type
_entity.pdbx_description
1 polymer ?
#
loop_
_entity_poly.entity_id
_entity_poly.type
_entity_poly.pdbx_seq_one_letter_code
_entity_poly.pdbx_strand_id
1 'polypeptide(L)'
;MAITSSTFAQQGISNLWMGGYGNGAPPPWGAVDLDFIYGSLVVSTPTRTIDFGRTNANITSANGHLLFSTNGAFVANALGNTMLNGAGLNPSDYTYAWANYGLHISQACLILPKPDAPDIYYLFHGTIDDQQTSTANYLYLTTIDMSQDGGLGGVVTKNQVLINDTLNAGGITAVRHANGRDWRSSATR
;
A
#
# COMPACT_ATOMS: atom_id res chain seq x y z
N MET A 1 34.32 14.96 -4.95
CA MET A 1 33.71 13.78 -5.59
C MET A 1 32.22 13.84 -5.28
N ALA A 2 31.43 14.33 -6.24
CA ALA A 2 30.00 14.48 -6.08
C ALA A 2 29.33 13.12 -6.35
N ILE A 3 28.58 12.61 -5.36
CA ILE A 3 27.66 11.50 -5.59
C ILE A 3 26.27 12.12 -5.64
N THR A 4 25.79 12.31 -6.85
CA THR A 4 24.40 12.64 -7.15
C THR A 4 23.53 11.45 -6.76
N SER A 5 22.73 11.60 -5.71
CA SER A 5 21.68 10.65 -5.36
C SER A 5 20.55 10.78 -6.40
N SER A 6 20.52 9.85 -7.34
CA SER A 6 19.34 9.60 -8.17
C SER A 6 18.26 8.97 -7.27
N THR A 7 17.29 9.78 -6.87
CA THR A 7 16.12 9.31 -6.13
C THR A 7 15.28 8.40 -7.03
N PHE A 8 15.28 7.10 -6.73
CA PHE A 8 14.26 6.20 -7.24
C PHE A 8 12.92 6.54 -6.58
N ALA A 9 11.89 6.72 -7.40
CA ALA A 9 10.54 6.99 -6.94
C ALA A 9 9.87 5.68 -6.49
N GLN A 10 9.87 5.41 -5.18
CA GLN A 10 8.87 4.57 -4.51
C GLN A 10 8.90 4.86 -2.99
N GLN A 11 7.71 5.02 -2.39
CA GLN A 11 7.43 5.18 -0.95
C GLN A 11 8.42 6.06 -0.17
N GLY A 12 8.32 7.38 -0.35
CA GLY A 12 8.99 8.30 0.57
C GLY A 12 8.46 8.10 1.99
N ILE A 13 9.21 7.35 2.80
CA ILE A 13 9.22 7.17 4.28
C ILE A 13 9.45 5.69 4.68
N SER A 14 9.21 4.69 3.80
CA SER A 14 9.39 3.27 4.19
C SER A 14 10.75 2.71 3.75
N ASN A 15 11.57 2.31 4.72
CA ASN A 15 12.79 1.53 4.50
C ASN A 15 12.53 0.01 4.53
N LEU A 16 11.26 -0.39 4.64
CA LEU A 16 10.82 -1.77 4.81
C LEU A 16 10.11 -2.25 3.55
N TRP A 17 10.69 -3.21 2.85
CA TRP A 17 10.06 -3.82 1.68
C TRP A 17 9.48 -5.17 2.06
N MET A 18 8.16 -5.27 1.98
CA MET A 18 7.40 -6.45 2.36
C MET A 18 6.97 -7.22 1.13
N GLY A 19 7.08 -8.54 1.18
CA GLY A 19 6.53 -9.44 0.19
C GLY A 19 6.18 -10.81 0.78
N GLY A 20 5.93 -11.76 -0.12
CA GLY A 20 5.64 -13.15 0.22
C GLY A 20 4.14 -13.50 0.24
N TYR A 21 3.88 -14.80 0.17
CA TYR A 21 2.54 -15.39 0.22
C TYR A 21 2.59 -16.76 0.91
N GLY A 22 1.47 -17.18 1.51
CA GLY A 22 1.38 -18.44 2.24
C GLY A 22 1.74 -18.25 3.70
N ASN A 23 0.79 -17.76 4.49
CA ASN A 23 0.92 -17.57 5.94
C ASN A 23 1.53 -18.81 6.63
N GLY A 24 2.65 -18.60 7.34
CA GLY A 24 3.35 -19.65 8.09
C GLY A 24 4.13 -20.65 7.24
N ALA A 25 4.20 -20.47 5.92
CA ALA A 25 5.02 -21.33 5.06
C ALA A 25 6.53 -21.02 5.26
N PRO A 26 7.41 -22.04 5.19
CA PRO A 26 8.85 -21.84 5.23
C PRO A 26 9.37 -21.31 3.88
N PRO A 27 10.58 -20.71 3.85
CA PRO A 27 11.24 -20.33 2.61
C PRO A 27 11.26 -21.48 1.59
N PRO A 28 11.05 -21.21 0.28
CA PRO A 28 10.98 -19.88 -0.34
C PRO A 28 9.60 -19.21 -0.27
N TRP A 29 8.61 -19.87 0.34
CA TRP A 29 7.27 -19.34 0.54
C TRP A 29 7.18 -18.61 1.88
N GLY A 30 6.05 -17.95 2.13
CA GLY A 30 5.82 -17.16 3.33
C GLY A 30 6.31 -15.73 3.20
N ALA A 31 6.06 -14.97 4.25
CA ALA A 31 6.35 -13.55 4.30
C ALA A 31 7.86 -13.28 4.39
N VAL A 32 8.31 -12.25 3.67
CA VAL A 32 9.68 -11.75 3.68
C VAL A 32 9.70 -10.24 3.87
N ASP A 33 10.62 -9.78 4.69
CA ASP A 33 10.90 -8.37 4.91
C ASP A 33 12.37 -8.09 4.57
N LEU A 34 12.58 -7.05 3.75
CA LEU A 34 13.89 -6.48 3.46
C LEU A 34 13.94 -5.08 4.09
N ASP A 35 14.68 -4.94 5.19
CA ASP A 35 14.79 -3.70 5.95
C ASP A 35 16.14 -3.03 5.70
N PHE A 36 16.10 -1.74 5.37
CA PHE A 36 17.27 -0.91 5.08
C PHE A 36 17.47 0.22 6.10
N ILE A 37 16.75 0.24 7.23
CA ILE A 37 16.74 1.39 8.16
C ILE A 37 18.12 1.78 8.70
N TYR A 38 19.04 0.82 8.86
CA TYR A 38 20.41 1.06 9.34
C TYR A 38 21.43 1.20 8.20
N GLY A 39 20.98 1.38 6.95
CA GLY A 39 21.83 1.50 5.76
C GLY A 39 22.40 0.17 5.24
N SER A 40 22.24 -0.93 5.98
CA SER A 40 22.52 -2.30 5.56
C SER A 40 21.24 -3.10 5.44
N LEU A 41 21.17 -4.01 4.47
CA LEU A 41 20.05 -4.94 4.31
C LEU A 41 19.97 -5.92 5.49
N VAL A 42 18.81 -5.95 6.15
CA VAL A 42 18.40 -6.99 7.10
C VAL A 42 17.23 -7.76 6.48
N VAL A 43 17.35 -9.09 6.44
CA VAL A 43 16.30 -9.96 5.90
C VAL A 43 15.62 -10.69 7.06
N SER A 44 14.28 -10.70 7.08
CA SER A 44 13.50 -11.48 8.06
C SER A 44 12.29 -12.16 7.43
N THR A 45 11.78 -13.20 8.09
CA THR A 45 10.63 -13.99 7.63
C THR A 45 9.55 -14.02 8.71
N PRO A 46 8.82 -12.91 8.93
CA PRO A 46 7.80 -12.83 9.97
C PRO A 46 6.59 -13.69 9.63
N THR A 47 5.77 -14.00 10.63
CA THR A 47 4.43 -14.55 10.39
C THR A 47 3.43 -13.41 10.25
N ARG A 48 2.66 -13.40 9.15
CA ARG A 48 1.54 -12.47 8.94
C ARG A 48 0.46 -13.12 8.08
N THR A 49 -0.78 -12.67 8.28
CA THR A 49 -1.95 -13.18 7.57
C THR A 49 -2.09 -12.59 6.16
N ILE A 50 -1.59 -11.37 5.95
CA ILE A 50 -1.66 -10.71 4.64
C ILE A 50 -0.66 -11.31 3.64
N ASP A 51 -1.21 -11.79 2.52
CA ASP A 51 -0.46 -12.25 1.36
C ASP A 51 -0.35 -11.14 0.31
N PHE A 52 0.78 -11.12 -0.39
CA PHE A 52 1.07 -10.19 -1.47
C PHE A 52 1.26 -10.92 -2.80
N GLY A 53 0.22 -10.96 -3.63
CA GLY A 53 0.31 -11.50 -4.99
C GLY A 53 1.25 -10.69 -5.90
N ARG A 54 0.92 -9.41 -6.14
CA ARG A 54 1.83 -8.41 -6.73
C ARG A 54 1.64 -7.03 -6.15
N THR A 55 0.39 -6.65 -5.88
CA THR A 55 0.08 -5.40 -5.21
C THR A 55 0.56 -5.48 -3.77
N ASN A 56 1.46 -4.58 -3.41
CA ASN A 56 1.90 -4.36 -2.05
C ASN A 56 2.11 -2.85 -1.83
N ALA A 57 1.61 -2.35 -0.71
CA ALA A 57 2.03 -1.06 -0.19
C ALA A 57 2.11 -1.15 1.33
N ASN A 58 3.08 -0.46 1.92
CA ASN A 58 3.23 -0.38 3.36
C ASN A 58 3.74 1.01 3.76
N ILE A 59 3.64 1.30 5.05
CA ILE A 59 4.28 2.48 5.62
C ILE A 59 4.76 2.20 7.04
N THR A 60 5.92 2.75 7.37
CA THR A 60 6.54 2.66 8.69
C THR A 60 6.49 3.99 9.42
N SER A 61 6.56 3.94 10.74
CA SER A 61 6.88 5.10 11.58
C SER A 61 8.29 5.62 11.28
N ALA A 62 8.62 6.81 11.80
CA ALA A 62 9.97 7.38 11.71
C ALA A 62 11.06 6.48 12.33
N ASN A 63 10.69 5.60 13.26
CA ASN A 63 11.59 4.64 13.91
C ASN A 63 11.68 3.29 13.16
N GLY A 64 11.04 3.16 12.00
CA GLY A 64 11.08 1.94 11.18
C GLY A 64 10.04 0.88 11.51
N HIS A 65 9.25 1.06 12.58
CA HIS A 65 8.19 0.11 12.89
C HIS A 65 7.07 0.20 11.87
N LEU A 66 6.64 -0.94 11.31
CA LEU A 66 5.47 -1.03 10.45
C LEU A 66 4.25 -0.44 11.14
N LEU A 67 3.52 0.44 10.44
CA LEU A 67 2.23 0.95 10.89
C LEU A 67 1.11 0.09 10.31
N PHE A 68 1.12 -0.08 8.98
CA PHE A 68 0.16 -0.90 8.26
C PHE A 68 0.64 -1.22 6.85
N SER A 69 -0.02 -2.19 6.23
CA SER A 69 0.19 -2.58 4.84
C SER A 69 -1.12 -2.91 4.13
N THR A 70 -1.07 -3.05 2.81
CA THR A 70 -2.21 -3.47 2.00
C THR A 70 -1.77 -4.27 0.78
N ASN A 71 -2.61 -5.21 0.38
CA ASN A 71 -2.46 -6.03 -0.82
C ASN A 71 -3.49 -5.65 -1.91
N GLY A 72 -4.17 -4.52 -1.74
CA GLY A 72 -5.22 -4.04 -2.63
C GLY A 72 -6.63 -4.59 -2.34
N ALA A 73 -6.78 -5.61 -1.49
CA ALA A 73 -8.10 -6.14 -1.09
C ALA A 73 -8.50 -5.71 0.33
N PHE A 74 -7.52 -5.57 1.23
CA PHE A 74 -7.72 -5.06 2.58
C PHE A 74 -6.49 -4.32 3.11
N VAL A 75 -6.68 -3.56 4.19
CA VAL A 75 -5.59 -2.97 4.99
C VAL A 75 -5.31 -3.90 6.17
N ALA A 76 -4.05 -4.29 6.35
CA ALA A 76 -3.56 -5.01 7.51
C ALA A 76 -2.85 -4.05 8.48
N ASN A 77 -3.11 -4.18 9.77
CA ASN A 77 -2.38 -3.44 10.81
C ASN A 77 -0.94 -3.98 10.99
N ALA A 78 -0.16 -3.36 11.88
CA ALA A 78 1.22 -3.74 12.17
C ALA A 78 1.40 -5.21 12.60
N LEU A 79 0.35 -5.85 13.13
CA LEU A 79 0.36 -7.27 13.53
C LEU A 79 0.07 -8.22 12.35
N GLY A 80 -0.17 -7.69 11.16
CA GLY A 80 -0.53 -8.46 9.96
C GLY A 80 -1.98 -8.93 9.92
N ASN A 81 -2.82 -8.50 10.88
CA ASN A 81 -4.25 -8.78 10.92
C ASN A 81 -5.02 -7.70 10.14
N THR A 82 -6.21 -8.02 9.65
CA THR A 82 -7.10 -7.01 9.05
C THR A 82 -7.32 -5.87 10.05
N MET A 83 -6.98 -4.65 9.63
CA MET A 83 -7.16 -3.42 10.41
C MET A 83 -8.65 -3.20 10.71
N LEU A 84 -8.97 -2.44 11.77
CA LEU A 84 -10.35 -2.03 12.04
C LEU A 84 -10.97 -1.37 10.79
N ASN A 85 -12.09 -1.90 10.32
CA ASN A 85 -12.74 -1.53 9.07
C ASN A 85 -11.84 -1.66 7.82
N GLY A 86 -10.77 -2.45 7.86
CA GLY A 86 -9.76 -2.57 6.80
C GLY A 86 -10.15 -3.44 5.60
N ALA A 87 -11.16 -4.30 5.72
CA ALA A 87 -11.58 -5.21 4.65
C ALA A 87 -12.37 -4.52 3.52
N GLY A 88 -12.44 -5.15 2.35
CA GLY A 88 -13.35 -4.73 1.27
C GLY A 88 -12.91 -3.46 0.55
N LEU A 89 -11.59 -3.31 0.33
CA LEU A 89 -11.09 -2.32 -0.63
C LEU A 89 -11.45 -2.74 -2.05
N ASN A 90 -11.46 -1.78 -2.98
CA ASN A 90 -11.57 -2.05 -4.43
C ASN A 90 -12.76 -2.95 -4.80
N PRO A 91 -14.02 -2.49 -4.67
CA PRO A 91 -15.20 -3.32 -4.88
C PRO A 91 -15.40 -3.71 -6.35
N SER A 92 -14.77 -4.81 -6.79
CA SER A 92 -14.91 -5.39 -8.12
C SER A 92 -14.85 -6.93 -8.08
N ASP A 93 -15.36 -7.57 -9.12
CA ASP A 93 -15.31 -9.04 -9.27
C ASP A 93 -13.87 -9.56 -9.26
N TYR A 94 -12.95 -8.81 -9.86
CA TYR A 94 -11.53 -9.14 -9.84
C TYR A 94 -10.99 -9.15 -8.42
N THR A 95 -11.26 -8.11 -7.63
CA THR A 95 -10.79 -8.05 -6.24
C THR A 95 -11.38 -9.18 -5.40
N TYR A 96 -12.67 -9.50 -5.58
CA TYR A 96 -13.31 -10.59 -4.88
C TYR A 96 -12.63 -11.94 -5.15
N ALA A 97 -12.25 -12.20 -6.41
CA ALA A 97 -11.54 -13.41 -6.80
C ALA A 97 -10.15 -13.55 -6.16
N TRP A 98 -9.49 -12.42 -5.85
CA TRP A 98 -8.11 -12.39 -5.34
C TRP A 98 -7.98 -11.92 -3.88
N ALA A 99 -9.09 -11.73 -3.15
CA ALA A 99 -9.10 -11.08 -1.84
C ALA A 99 -8.18 -11.73 -0.80
N ASN A 100 -8.02 -13.06 -0.86
CA ASN A 100 -7.19 -13.82 0.07
C ASN A 100 -5.70 -13.84 -0.30
N TYR A 101 -5.35 -13.52 -1.54
CA TYR A 101 -3.97 -13.63 -2.06
C TYR A 101 -3.33 -12.26 -2.32
N GLY A 102 -4.16 -11.22 -2.46
CA GLY A 102 -3.74 -9.90 -2.92
C GLY A 102 -3.83 -9.77 -4.44
N LEU A 103 -4.02 -8.54 -4.91
CA LEU A 103 -4.22 -8.27 -6.33
C LEU A 103 -2.95 -8.55 -7.14
N HIS A 104 -3.11 -9.01 -8.39
CA HIS A 104 -1.98 -9.27 -9.29
C HIS A 104 -1.67 -8.06 -10.18
N ILE A 105 -1.75 -6.86 -9.61
CA ILE A 105 -1.57 -5.60 -10.33
C ILE A 105 -0.38 -4.83 -9.73
N SER A 106 0.64 -4.57 -10.53
CA SER A 106 1.81 -3.82 -10.06
C SER A 106 1.43 -2.34 -9.80
N GLN A 107 1.87 -1.79 -8.67
CA GLN A 107 1.67 -0.37 -8.34
C GLN A 107 0.19 0.07 -8.35
N ALA A 108 -0.72 -0.79 -7.87
CA ALA A 108 -2.15 -0.50 -7.75
C ALA A 108 -2.55 0.17 -6.43
N CYS A 109 -1.60 0.40 -5.53
CA CYS A 109 -1.81 1.05 -4.23
C CYS A 109 -0.68 2.02 -3.93
N LEU A 110 -1.02 3.16 -3.34
CA LEU A 110 -0.09 4.20 -2.94
C LEU A 110 -0.54 4.82 -1.61
N ILE A 111 0.31 4.74 -0.59
CA ILE A 111 0.04 5.27 0.75
C ILE A 111 0.77 6.59 0.94
N LEU A 112 0.05 7.60 1.42
CA LEU A 112 0.54 8.94 1.60
C LEU A 112 0.12 9.53 2.97
N PRO A 113 1.03 9.91 3.89
CA PRO A 113 0.67 10.68 5.09
C PRO A 113 0.00 12.00 4.72
N LYS A 114 -1.01 12.36 5.50
CA LYS A 114 -1.68 13.65 5.40
C LYS A 114 -0.78 14.75 5.99
N PRO A 115 -0.54 15.86 5.25
CA PRO A 115 0.14 17.02 5.82
C PRO A 115 -0.55 17.54 7.10
N ASP A 116 0.27 17.90 8.07
CA ASP A 116 -0.13 18.49 9.36
C ASP A 116 -1.09 17.62 10.21
N ALA A 117 -1.19 16.32 9.92
CA ALA A 117 -1.97 15.36 10.69
C ALA A 117 -1.21 14.02 10.75
N PRO A 118 -0.32 13.84 11.75
CA PRO A 118 0.67 12.75 11.76
C PRO A 118 0.06 11.36 11.84
N ASP A 119 -1.15 11.22 12.37
CA ASP A 119 -1.84 9.93 12.50
C ASP A 119 -2.75 9.60 11.30
N ILE A 120 -2.89 10.52 10.34
CA ILE A 120 -3.80 10.36 9.21
C ILE A 120 -3.03 10.03 7.94
N TYR A 121 -3.50 9.01 7.23
CA TYR A 121 -2.93 8.53 5.98
C TYR A 121 -3.99 8.38 4.90
N TYR A 122 -3.61 8.72 3.68
CA TYR A 122 -4.39 8.52 2.47
C TYR A 122 -3.86 7.30 1.72
N LEU A 123 -4.75 6.36 1.44
CA LEU A 123 -4.50 5.24 0.55
C LEU A 123 -5.22 5.52 -0.78
N PHE A 124 -4.44 5.71 -1.84
CA PHE A 124 -4.92 5.72 -3.22
C PHE A 124 -4.84 4.29 -3.74
N HIS A 125 -5.92 3.78 -4.30
CA HIS A 125 -5.96 2.41 -4.77
C HIS A 125 -6.93 2.22 -5.93
N GLY A 126 -6.62 1.26 -6.78
CA GLY A 126 -7.45 0.84 -7.91
C GLY A 126 -7.39 -0.66 -8.13
N THR A 127 -8.23 -1.16 -9.02
CA THR A 127 -8.32 -2.57 -9.39
C THR A 127 -8.72 -2.72 -10.85
N ILE A 128 -8.82 -3.96 -11.34
CA ILE A 128 -9.42 -4.22 -12.64
C ILE A 128 -10.94 -4.22 -12.47
N ASP A 129 -11.60 -3.29 -13.14
CA ASP A 129 -13.06 -3.16 -13.19
C ASP A 129 -13.63 -3.83 -14.44
N ASP A 130 -12.89 -3.79 -15.56
CA ASP A 130 -13.19 -4.56 -16.78
C ASP A 130 -12.09 -5.60 -17.06
N GLN A 131 -12.41 -6.87 -16.83
CA GLN A 131 -11.47 -7.97 -17.03
C GLN A 131 -11.21 -8.30 -18.50
N GLN A 132 -12.08 -7.90 -19.44
CA GLN A 132 -11.86 -8.14 -20.87
C GLN A 132 -10.76 -7.24 -21.41
N THR A 133 -10.75 -5.98 -20.97
CA THR A 133 -9.77 -4.97 -21.39
C THR A 133 -8.64 -4.77 -20.38
N SER A 134 -8.75 -5.38 -19.19
CA SER A 134 -7.80 -5.24 -18.07
C SER A 134 -7.61 -3.80 -17.61
N THR A 135 -8.69 -3.01 -17.61
CA THR A 135 -8.68 -1.59 -17.22
C THR A 135 -9.32 -1.37 -15.85
N ALA A 136 -8.92 -0.26 -15.21
CA ALA A 136 -9.63 0.32 -14.08
C ALA A 136 -10.62 1.37 -14.59
N ASN A 137 -11.75 1.51 -13.89
CA ASN A 137 -12.70 2.60 -14.07
C ASN A 137 -12.62 3.62 -12.93
N TYR A 138 -12.12 3.18 -11.77
CA TYR A 138 -12.09 4.01 -10.57
C TYR A 138 -10.69 4.12 -9.98
N LEU A 139 -10.32 5.36 -9.62
CA LEU A 139 -9.30 5.58 -8.60
C LEU A 139 -10.01 5.91 -7.30
N TYR A 140 -9.78 5.10 -6.28
CA TYR A 140 -10.35 5.29 -4.96
C TYR A 140 -9.38 5.96 -4.00
N LEU A 141 -9.95 6.70 -3.05
CA LEU A 141 -9.30 7.24 -1.88
C LEU A 141 -9.91 6.59 -0.63
N THR A 142 -9.05 6.07 0.23
CA THR A 142 -9.38 5.54 1.55
C THR A 142 -8.56 6.30 2.59
N THR A 143 -9.18 6.76 3.68
CA THR A 143 -8.49 7.46 4.78
C THR A 143 -8.33 6.51 5.96
N ILE A 144 -7.11 6.43 6.47
CA ILE A 144 -6.69 5.62 7.60
C ILE A 144 -6.29 6.56 8.74
N ASP A 145 -6.74 6.25 9.95
CA ASP A 145 -6.40 6.96 11.18
C ASP A 145 -5.72 5.99 12.15
N MET A 146 -4.44 6.24 12.44
CA MET A 146 -3.61 5.40 13.31
C MET A 146 -3.91 5.59 14.80
N SER A 147 -4.70 6.60 15.19
CA SER A 147 -5.12 6.79 16.58
C SER A 147 -6.22 5.80 17.03
N GLN A 148 -6.84 5.11 16.06
CA GLN A 148 -7.90 4.13 16.32
C GLN A 148 -7.34 2.80 16.85
N ASP A 149 -8.24 1.98 17.41
CA ASP A 149 -7.95 0.60 17.86
C ASP A 149 -6.70 0.48 18.75
N GLY A 150 -6.54 1.43 19.69
CA GLY A 150 -5.41 1.45 20.62
C GLY A 150 -4.04 1.64 19.94
N GLY A 151 -3.99 2.28 18.77
CA GLY A 151 -2.77 2.49 18.00
C GLY A 151 -2.54 1.48 16.87
N LEU A 152 -3.43 0.49 16.69
CA LEU A 152 -3.39 -0.44 15.56
C LEU A 152 -4.05 0.14 14.29
N GLY A 153 -4.72 1.29 14.43
CA GLY A 153 -5.31 2.05 13.35
C GLY A 153 -6.65 1.53 12.86
N GLY A 154 -7.32 2.37 12.08
CA GLY A 154 -8.65 2.10 11.56
C GLY A 154 -8.92 2.86 10.28
N VAL A 155 -9.65 2.23 9.36
CA VAL A 155 -10.17 2.91 8.17
C VAL A 155 -11.39 3.75 8.55
N VAL A 156 -11.30 5.06 8.35
CA VAL A 156 -12.36 6.04 8.72
C VAL A 156 -13.21 6.46 7.54
N THR A 157 -12.65 6.47 6.32
CA THR A 157 -13.41 6.58 5.06
C THR A 157 -12.84 5.59 4.06
N LYS A 158 -13.69 4.95 3.26
CA LYS A 158 -13.28 3.84 2.39
C LYS A 158 -13.87 3.99 1.00
N ASN A 159 -13.10 3.58 -0.01
CA ASN A 159 -13.53 3.48 -1.41
C ASN A 159 -14.21 4.76 -1.91
N GLN A 160 -13.76 5.94 -1.49
CA GLN A 160 -14.29 7.19 -2.01
C GLN A 160 -13.79 7.37 -3.44
N VAL A 161 -14.69 7.47 -4.40
CA VAL A 161 -14.33 7.63 -5.82
C VAL A 161 -13.69 9.01 -5.99
N LEU A 162 -12.41 9.02 -6.37
CA LEU A 162 -11.67 10.24 -6.67
C LEU A 162 -11.68 10.55 -8.17
N ILE A 163 -11.52 9.50 -8.99
CA ILE A 163 -11.62 9.56 -10.45
C ILE A 163 -12.57 8.46 -10.92
N ASN A 164 -13.39 8.78 -11.91
CA ASN A 164 -14.26 7.85 -12.63
C ASN A 164 -14.05 8.07 -14.14
N ASP A 165 -13.15 7.29 -14.72
CA ASP A 165 -12.76 7.33 -16.14
C ASP A 165 -12.06 6.01 -16.51
N THR A 166 -11.78 5.76 -17.78
CA THR A 166 -10.95 4.62 -18.18
C THR A 166 -9.48 4.88 -17.82
N LEU A 167 -8.92 4.06 -16.94
CA LEU A 167 -7.58 4.18 -16.40
C LEU A 167 -6.80 2.87 -16.60
N ASN A 168 -5.48 2.98 -16.57
CA ASN A 168 -4.61 1.82 -16.37
C ASN A 168 -4.85 1.25 -14.97
N ALA A 169 -4.91 -0.08 -14.85
CA ALA A 169 -5.20 -0.75 -13.57
C ALA A 169 -4.11 -0.54 -12.49
N GLY A 170 -2.89 -0.18 -12.91
CA GLY A 170 -1.75 0.09 -12.04
C GLY A 170 -0.96 1.32 -12.47
N GLY A 171 0.27 1.44 -11.98
CA GLY A 171 1.13 2.59 -12.28
C GLY A 171 0.72 3.86 -11.53
N ILE A 172 0.05 3.72 -10.39
CA ILE A 172 -0.28 4.85 -9.52
C ILE A 172 1.04 5.38 -8.93
N THR A 173 1.36 6.64 -9.23
CA THR A 173 2.57 7.30 -8.73
C THR A 173 2.20 8.67 -8.15
N ALA A 174 3.02 9.16 -7.22
CA ALA A 174 2.95 10.54 -6.76
C ALA A 174 4.33 11.18 -6.80
N VAL A 175 4.35 12.47 -7.14
CA VAL A 175 5.53 13.31 -7.09
C VAL A 175 5.32 14.40 -6.03
N ARG A 176 6.37 14.68 -5.24
CA ARG A 176 6.35 15.81 -4.31
C ARG A 176 6.40 17.10 -5.12
N HIS A 177 5.49 18.02 -4.84
CA HIS A 177 5.48 19.33 -5.48
C HIS A 177 6.62 20.21 -4.92
N ALA A 178 7.17 21.13 -5.73
CA ALA A 178 8.35 21.94 -5.41
C ALA A 178 8.19 22.90 -4.22
N ASN A 179 6.97 23.02 -3.67
CA ASN A 179 6.63 23.80 -2.47
C ASN A 179 6.76 23.01 -1.15
N GLY A 180 7.14 21.73 -1.21
CA GLY A 180 7.52 20.93 -0.04
C GLY A 180 6.38 20.52 0.91
N ARG A 181 5.12 20.75 0.55
CA ARG A 181 3.95 20.49 1.42
C ARG A 181 2.86 19.59 0.82
N ASP A 182 2.68 19.58 -0.50
CA ASP A 182 1.53 18.89 -1.13
C ASP A 182 1.97 17.78 -2.09
N TRP A 183 1.23 16.69 -2.10
CA TRP A 183 1.49 15.51 -2.95
C TRP A 183 0.41 15.46 -4.04
N ARG A 184 0.80 15.28 -5.31
CA ARG A 184 -0.16 14.97 -6.40
C ARG A 184 0.02 13.53 -6.84
N SER A 185 -1.07 12.76 -6.80
CA SER A 185 -1.19 11.47 -7.46
C SER A 185 -1.45 11.68 -8.95
N SER A 186 -0.71 11.00 -9.81
CA SER A 186 -1.01 10.91 -11.24
C SER A 186 -1.19 9.44 -11.62
N ALA A 187 -2.35 9.14 -12.22
CA ALA A 187 -2.54 7.93 -13.01
C ALA A 187 -2.36 8.34 -14.49
N THR A 188 -1.45 7.68 -15.19
CA THR A 188 -1.24 7.90 -16.63
C THR A 188 -2.37 7.26 -17.44
N ARG A 189 -2.80 7.96 -18.50
CA ARG A 189 -3.73 7.47 -19.53
C ARG A 189 -3.18 6.25 -20.26
#